data_AF-A0A946UYF5-F1
#
_entry.id   AF-A0A946UYF5-F1
#
_cell.length_a   1.000
_cell.length_b   1.000
_cell.length_c   1.000
_cell.angle_alpha   90.00
_cell.angle_beta   90.00
_cell.angle_gamma   90.00
#
_symmetry.space_group_name_H-M   'P 1'
#
loop_
_entity.id
_entity.type
_entity.pdbx_description
1 polymer ?
#
loop_
_entity_poly.entity_id
_entity_poly.type
_entity_poly.pdbx_seq_one_letter_code
_entity_poly.pdbx_strand_id
1 'polypeptide(L)'
;FLLIWIGMLGAAYAYRQGSHLGIDLLANKLAAPGQQRLHRIVHIVCLLFAASVLVVGGGSLVSMTWELKQYSAAIGLPIAYVYSVIPASGVLISLFAVAAIINGSAERED
;
A
#
# COMPACT_ATOMS: atom_id res chain seq x y z
N PHE A 1 14.59 -9.67 -8.76
CA PHE A 1 14.07 -8.28 -8.79
C PHE A 1 12.61 -8.20 -9.20
N LEU A 2 12.17 -8.91 -10.24
CA LEU A 2 10.74 -8.99 -10.60
C LEU A 2 9.84 -9.47 -9.45
N LEU A 3 10.34 -10.37 -8.60
CA LEU A 3 9.60 -10.80 -7.41
C LEU A 3 9.24 -9.63 -6.46
N ILE A 4 10.13 -8.64 -6.30
CA ILE A 4 9.87 -7.45 -5.48
C ILE A 4 8.78 -6.61 -6.14
N TRP A 5 8.85 -6.44 -7.46
CA TRP A 5 7.85 -5.71 -8.23
C TRP A 5 6.47 -6.35 -8.14
N ILE A 6 6.40 -7.66 -8.40
CA ILE A 6 5.16 -8.44 -8.34
C ILE A 6 4.61 -8.44 -6.91
N GLY A 7 5.47 -8.61 -5.89
CA GLY A 7 5.06 -8.57 -4.49
C GLY A 7 4.46 -7.22 -4.09
N MET A 8 5.12 -6.12 -4.43
CA MET A 8 4.67 -4.77 -4.06
C MET A 8 3.42 -4.33 -4.83
N LEU A 9 3.38 -4.55 -6.14
CA LEU A 9 2.20 -4.24 -6.96
C LEU A 9 1.04 -5.20 -6.63
N GLY A 10 1.33 -6.47 -6.37
CA GLY A 10 0.36 -7.46 -5.92
C GLY A 10 -0.24 -7.09 -4.56
N ALA A 11 0.56 -6.55 -3.63
CA ALA A 11 0.05 -6.02 -2.37
C ALA A 11 -0.86 -4.81 -2.58
N ALA A 12 -0.52 -3.89 -3.49
CA ALA A 12 -1.39 -2.77 -3.85
C ALA A 12 -2.71 -3.22 -4.47
N TYR A 13 -2.67 -4.25 -5.32
CA TYR A 13 -3.86 -4.87 -5.91
C TYR A 13 -4.72 -5.57 -4.85
N ALA A 14 -4.10 -6.37 -3.98
CA ALA A 14 -4.79 -7.06 -2.88
C ALA A 14 -5.44 -6.06 -1.91
N TYR A 15 -4.80 -4.92 -1.67
CA TYR A 15 -5.38 -3.83 -0.89
C TYR A 15 -6.66 -3.28 -1.54
N ARG A 16 -6.65 -3.04 -2.86
CA ARG A 16 -7.85 -2.64 -3.61
C ARG A 16 -8.95 -3.70 -3.55
N GLN A 17 -8.59 -4.99 -3.49
CA GLN A 17 -9.58 -6.07 -3.40
C GLN A 17 -10.24 -6.17 -2.00
N GLY A 18 -9.91 -5.27 -1.07
CA GLY A 18 -10.69 -5.09 0.16
C GLY A 18 -10.54 -6.20 1.20
N SER A 19 -9.54 -7.07 1.10
CA SER A 19 -9.33 -8.16 2.07
C SER A 19 -8.55 -7.70 3.30
N HIS A 20 -9.12 -6.79 4.09
CA HIS A 20 -8.70 -6.65 5.48
C HIS A 20 -9.34 -7.75 6.34
N LEU A 21 -9.11 -9.01 5.99
CA LEU A 21 -9.82 -10.19 6.51
C LEU A 21 -9.94 -10.21 8.03
N GLY A 22 -8.87 -9.84 8.76
CA GLY A 22 -8.88 -9.77 10.22
C GLY A 22 -9.77 -8.66 10.79
N ILE A 23 -9.89 -7.54 10.08
CA ILE A 23 -10.75 -6.42 10.45
C ILE A 23 -12.20 -6.71 10.05
N ASP A 24 -12.44 -7.39 8.93
CA ASP A 24 -13.78 -7.81 8.51
C ASP A 24 -14.41 -8.75 9.55
N LEU A 25 -13.64 -9.69 10.10
CA LEU A 25 -14.07 -10.56 11.19
C LEU A 25 -14.43 -9.79 12.47
N LEU A 26 -13.71 -8.71 12.76
CA LEU A 26 -13.98 -7.84 13.91
C LEU A 26 -15.20 -6.94 13.65
N ALA A 27 -15.30 -6.41 12.44
CA ALA A 27 -16.38 -5.52 12.02
C ALA A 27 -17.73 -6.24 11.96
N ASN A 28 -17.74 -7.52 11.56
CA ASN A 28 -18.92 -8.38 11.56
C ASN A 28 -19.49 -8.65 12.96
N LYS A 29 -18.74 -8.36 14.03
CA LYS A 29 -19.24 -8.44 15.42
C LYS A 29 -19.88 -7.14 15.91
N LEU A 30 -19.79 -6.05 15.15
CA LEU A 30 -20.36 -4.74 15.51
C LEU A 30 -21.68 -4.48 14.77
N ALA A 31 -22.52 -3.62 15.34
CA ALA A 31 -23.70 -3.10 14.64
C ALA A 31 -23.30 -2.28 13.40
N ALA A 32 -24.19 -2.19 12.40
CA ALA A 32 -23.98 -1.51 11.12
C ALA A 32 -23.25 -0.13 11.20
N PRO A 33 -23.59 0.80 12.11
CA PRO A 33 -22.87 2.08 12.21
C PRO A 33 -21.44 1.95 12.77
N GLY A 34 -21.19 0.92 13.59
CA GLY A 34 -19.86 0.62 14.13
C GLY A 34 -18.92 0.00 13.09
N GLN A 35 -19.47 -0.87 12.23
CA GLN A 35 -18.74 -1.45 11.10
C GLN A 35 -18.20 -0.37 10.16
N GLN A 36 -19.06 0.54 9.68
CA GLN A 36 -18.64 1.60 8.76
C GLN A 36 -17.57 2.53 9.35
N ARG A 37 -17.68 2.85 10.65
CA ARG A 37 -16.66 3.65 11.35
C ARG A 37 -15.33 2.92 11.44
N LEU A 38 -15.34 1.63 11.77
CA LEU A 38 -14.14 0.81 11.87
C LEU A 38 -13.42 0.70 10.52
N HIS A 39 -14.15 0.41 9.44
CA HIS A 39 -13.59 0.37 8.10
C HIS A 39 -12.95 1.71 7.71
N ARG A 40 -13.63 2.83 7.97
CA ARG A 40 -13.10 4.16 7.67
C ARG A 40 -11.81 4.46 8.43
N ILE A 41 -11.76 4.14 9.73
CA ILE A 41 -10.56 4.33 10.55
C ILE A 41 -9.38 3.53 9.98
N VAL A 42 -9.62 2.28 9.59
CA VAL A 42 -8.60 1.40 9.02
C VAL A 42 -8.04 1.99 7.74
N HIS A 43 -8.89 2.45 6.83
CA HIS A 43 -8.45 3.04 5.58
C HIS A 43 -7.65 4.34 5.81
N ILE A 44 -8.03 5.15 6.80
CA ILE A 44 -7.26 6.34 7.19
C ILE A 44 -5.87 5.94 7.71
N VAL A 45 -5.78 4.93 8.57
CA VAL A 45 -4.50 4.44 9.10
C VAL A 45 -3.63 3.88 7.98
N CYS A 46 -4.20 3.08 7.08
CA CYS A 46 -3.50 2.55 5.91
C CYS A 46 -3.03 3.67 4.97
N LEU A 47 -3.86 4.69 4.74
CA LEU A 47 -3.48 5.86 3.94
C LEU A 47 -2.28 6.60 4.56
N LEU A 48 -2.32 6.86 5.86
CA LEU A 48 -1.23 7.52 6.58
C LEU A 48 0.06 6.68 6.51
N PHE A 49 -0.05 5.37 6.72
CA PHE A 49 1.09 4.46 6.61
C PHE A 49 1.65 4.44 5.19
N ALA A 50 0.80 4.34 4.16
CA ALA A 50 1.24 4.32 2.78
C ALA A 50 1.91 5.64 2.37
N ALA A 51 1.32 6.78 2.71
CA ALA A 51 1.88 8.08 2.38
C ALA A 51 3.22 8.33 3.10
N SER A 52 3.30 8.02 4.41
CA SER A 52 4.53 8.29 5.18
C SER A 52 5.62 7.26 4.93
N VAL A 53 5.32 5.97 5.01
CA VAL A 53 6.35 4.92 4.96
C VAL A 53 6.66 4.52 3.53
N LEU A 54 5.64 4.21 2.72
CA LEU A 54 5.86 3.71 1.36
C LEU A 54 6.26 4.83 0.40
N VAL A 55 5.57 5.98 0.43
CA VAL A 55 5.89 7.10 -0.47
C VAL A 55 7.10 7.89 0.01
N VAL A 56 7.05 8.49 1.21
CA VAL A 56 8.17 9.33 1.71
C VAL A 56 9.37 8.48 2.10
N GLY A 57 9.17 7.41 2.87
CA GLY A 57 10.24 6.48 3.25
C GLY A 57 10.82 5.74 2.06
N GLY A 58 9.99 5.20 1.17
CA GLY A 58 10.43 4.54 -0.06
C GLY A 58 11.13 5.49 -1.03
N GLY A 59 10.66 6.73 -1.16
CA GLY A 59 11.33 7.77 -1.94
C GLY A 59 12.72 8.10 -1.38
N SER A 60 12.83 8.28 -0.06
CA SER A 60 14.12 8.50 0.61
C SER A 60 15.09 7.33 0.38
N LEU A 61 14.60 6.10 0.42
CA LEU A 61 15.40 4.90 0.16
C LEU A 61 15.94 4.87 -1.28
N VAL A 62 15.11 5.24 -2.27
CA VAL A 62 15.52 5.33 -3.68
C VAL A 62 16.57 6.40 -3.87
N SER A 63 16.38 7.60 -3.30
CA SER A 63 17.36 8.70 -3.38
C SER A 63 18.70 8.30 -2.74
N MET A 64 18.66 7.72 -1.54
CA MET A 64 19.86 7.26 -0.83
C MET A 64 20.62 6.18 -1.63
N THR A 65 19.92 5.17 -2.16
CA THR A 65 20.55 4.11 -2.96
C THR A 65 21.12 4.62 -4.29
N TRP A 66 20.53 5.68 -4.84
CA TRP A 66 21.06 6.37 -6.03
C TRP A 66 22.35 7.14 -5.73
N GLU A 67 22.38 7.90 -4.64
CA GLU A 67 23.57 8.67 -4.20
C GLU A 67 24.74 7.76 -3.86
N LEU A 68 24.47 6.65 -3.17
CA LEU A 68 25.47 5.64 -2.81
C LEU A 68 25.95 4.81 -4.01
N LYS A 69 25.39 5.03 -5.21
CA LYS A 69 25.67 4.24 -6.43
C LYS A 69 25.66 2.74 -6.17
N GLN A 70 24.67 2.25 -5.42
CA GLN A 70 24.59 0.84 -5.07
C GLN A 70 24.16 0.01 -6.28
N TYR A 71 25.09 -0.77 -6.80
CA TYR A 71 24.84 -1.73 -7.88
C TYR A 71 24.57 -3.12 -7.31
N SER A 72 23.64 -3.84 -7.92
CA SER A 72 23.42 -5.24 -7.61
C SER A 72 24.67 -6.06 -7.97
N ALA A 73 25.20 -6.81 -7.00
CA ALA A 73 26.31 -7.73 -7.24
C ALA A 73 25.97 -8.85 -8.25
N ALA A 74 24.68 -9.17 -8.43
CA ALA A 74 24.23 -10.26 -9.28
C ALA A 74 24.09 -9.87 -10.77
N ILE A 75 23.62 -8.66 -11.06
CA ILE A 75 23.29 -8.23 -12.44
C ILE A 75 23.86 -6.86 -12.83
N GLY A 76 24.58 -6.19 -11.93
CA GLY A 76 25.23 -4.89 -12.20
C GLY A 76 24.27 -3.71 -12.36
N LEU A 77 22.99 -3.86 -11.99
CA LEU A 77 21.96 -2.83 -12.18
C LEU A 77 21.81 -1.96 -10.91
N PRO A 78 21.57 -0.64 -11.01
CA PRO A 78 21.35 0.20 -9.84
C PRO A 78 20.13 -0.27 -9.04
N ILE A 79 20.32 -0.55 -7.75
CA ILE A 79 19.27 -1.07 -6.87
C ILE A 79 18.12 -0.07 -6.70
N ALA A 80 18.39 1.22 -6.87
CA ALA A 80 17.39 2.29 -6.86
C ALA A 80 16.21 2.03 -7.83
N TYR A 81 16.46 1.44 -9.01
CA TYR A 81 15.38 1.06 -9.93
C TYR A 81 14.47 -0.01 -9.34
N VAL A 82 15.04 -0.96 -8.63
CA VAL A 82 14.28 -2.02 -7.97
C VAL A 82 13.41 -1.43 -6.88
N TYR A 83 13.97 -0.55 -6.05
CA TYR A 83 13.25 0.08 -4.95
C TYR A 83 12.26 1.16 -5.37
N SER A 84 12.34 1.67 -6.60
CA SER A 84 11.35 2.63 -7.13
C SER A 84 9.91 2.10 -7.12
N VAL A 85 9.73 0.78 -7.13
CA VAL A 85 8.41 0.17 -7.02
C VAL A 85 7.78 0.40 -5.64
N ILE A 86 8.57 0.65 -4.59
CA ILE A 86 8.09 0.91 -3.23
C ILE A 86 7.26 2.20 -3.19
N PRO A 87 7.78 3.39 -3.56
CA PRO A 87 6.98 4.60 -3.61
C PRO A 87 5.86 4.52 -4.65
N ALA A 88 6.08 3.87 -5.80
CA ALA A 88 5.03 3.69 -6.79
C ALA A 88 3.81 2.91 -6.24
N SER A 89 4.07 1.81 -5.52
CA SER A 89 3.02 1.01 -4.88
C SER A 89 2.38 1.75 -3.72
N GLY A 90 3.17 2.53 -2.97
CA GLY A 90 2.67 3.43 -1.93
C GLY A 90 1.64 4.43 -2.47
N VAL A 91 1.93 5.07 -3.61
CA VAL A 91 1.01 5.99 -4.28
C VAL A 91 -0.29 5.27 -4.68
N LEU A 92 -0.20 4.08 -5.28
CA LEU A 92 -1.37 3.29 -5.65
C LEU A 92 -2.24 2.95 -4.43
N ILE A 93 -1.63 2.46 -3.34
CA ILE A 93 -2.35 2.14 -2.10
C ILE A 93 -3.00 3.39 -1.51
N SER A 94 -2.30 4.53 -1.50
CA SER A 94 -2.87 5.80 -1.05
C SER A 94 -4.08 6.22 -1.88
N LEU A 95 -4.02 6.06 -3.21
CA LEU A 95 -5.16 6.37 -4.09
C LEU A 95 -6.36 5.45 -3.80
N PHE A 96 -6.13 4.15 -3.65
CA PHE A 96 -7.20 3.21 -3.30
C PHE A 96 -7.80 3.50 -1.91
N ALA A 97 -6.96 3.84 -0.93
CA ALA A 97 -7.41 4.18 0.40
C ALA A 97 -8.27 5.44 0.40
N VAL A 98 -7.88 6.48 -0.35
CA VAL A 98 -8.68 7.69 -0.54
C VAL A 98 -10.00 7.38 -1.22
N ALA A 99 -9.99 6.61 -2.31
CA ALA A 99 -11.19 6.21 -3.04
C ALA A 99 -12.19 5.47 -2.13
N ALA A 100 -11.71 4.53 -1.32
CA ALA A 100 -12.55 3.77 -0.39
C ALA A 100 -13.07 4.62 0.80
N ILE A 101 -12.31 5.64 1.26
CA ILE A 101 -12.80 6.60 2.26
C ILE A 101 -13.94 7.46 1.69
N ILE A 102 -13.82 7.91 0.44
CA ILE A 102 -14.81 8.77 -0.24
C ILE A 102 -16.07 7.97 -0.59
N ASN A 103 -15.90 6.80 -1.20
CA ASN A 103 -17.01 5.97 -1.67
C ASN A 103 -17.74 5.25 -0.54
N GLY A 104 -17.21 5.28 0.69
CA GLY A 104 -17.90 4.83 1.89
C GLY A 104 -18.45 3.42 1.77
N SER A 105 -17.59 2.40 1.86
CA SER A 105 -18.00 0.99 1.86
C SER A 105 -18.92 0.60 0.68
N ALA A 106 -18.63 1.11 -0.52
CA ALA A 106 -19.21 0.62 -1.77
C ALA A 106 -18.25 -0.35 -2.49
N GLU A 107 -17.65 -1.27 -1.73
CA GLU A 107 -17.08 -2.50 -2.29
C GLU A 107 -17.98 -3.67 -1.88
N ARG A 108 -19.22 -3.58 -2.35
CA ARG A 108 -19.95 -4.74 -2.85
C ARG A 108 -20.07 -4.52 -4.35
N GLU A 109 -19.02 -4.84 -5.09
CA GLU A 109 -19.22 -5.37 -6.44
C GLU A 109 -19.37 -6.88 -6.25
N ASP A 110 -20.64 -7.31 -6.30
CA ASP A 110 -21.18 -8.63 -6.66
C ASP A 110 -20.38 -9.91 -6.34
#